data_AF-X1HH48-F1
#
_entry.id   AF-X1HH48-F1
#
_cell.length_a   1.000
_cell.length_b   1.000
_cell.length_c   1.000
_cell.angle_alpha   90.00
_cell.angle_beta   90.00
_cell.angle_gamma   90.00
#
_symmetry.space_group_name_H-M   'P 1'
#
loop_
_entity.id
_entity.type
_entity.pdbx_description
1 polymer ?
#
loop_
_entity_poly.entity_id
_entity_poly.type
_entity_poly.pdbx_seq_one_letter_code
_entity_poly.pdbx_strand_id
1 'polypeptide(L)'
;IGALIASYIWVYKLGRSKAEREARKEALLNRYKLIYVPLTTLLLDSHITIVSAVLHPRISQRVKRAWPYIKKLNLTIGLQKLLDKHGIKTGAEVEFGAPFPLPEVQKIVKEHGQWADNKLTILLQQAGRSQYESSESDEFSLTDEELALLDHIRKKYHQLNRKLMLK
;
A
#
# COMPACT_ATOMS: atom_id res chain seq x y z
N ILE A 1 -17.48 48.46 25.22
CA ILE A 1 -16.22 47.70 25.46
C ILE A 1 -16.41 46.21 25.21
N GLY A 2 -17.38 45.53 25.85
CA GLY A 2 -17.62 44.09 25.63
C GLY A 2 -17.88 43.66 24.18
N ALA A 3 -18.63 44.47 23.41
CA ALA A 3 -18.89 44.19 21.99
C ALA A 3 -17.62 44.21 21.12
N LEU A 4 -16.67 45.11 21.40
CA LEU A 4 -15.39 45.22 20.68
C LEU A 4 -14.48 44.02 20.98
N ILE A 5 -14.48 43.55 22.24
CA ILE A 5 -13.73 42.36 22.66
C ILE A 5 -14.32 41.11 21.99
N ALA A 6 -15.64 40.97 21.97
CA ALA A 6 -16.32 39.85 21.32
C ALA A 6 -16.05 39.80 19.80
N SER A 7 -16.08 40.95 19.11
CA SER A 7 -15.74 41.00 17.68
C SER A 7 -14.30 40.60 17.41
N TYR A 8 -13.36 41.01 18.27
CA TYR A 8 -11.94 40.65 18.12
C TYR A 8 -11.72 39.14 18.27
N ILE A 9 -12.34 38.52 19.28
CA ILE A 9 -12.29 37.06 19.48
C ILE A 9 -12.89 36.31 18.28
N TRP A 10 -14.01 36.80 17.75
CA TRP A 10 -14.67 36.18 16.60
C TRP A 10 -13.80 36.25 15.34
N VAL A 11 -13.24 37.41 15.03
CA VAL A 11 -12.32 37.60 13.89
C VAL A 11 -11.07 36.73 14.05
N TYR A 12 -10.49 36.66 15.24
CA TYR A 12 -9.34 35.79 15.52
C TYR A 12 -9.68 34.31 15.31
N LYS A 13 -10.82 33.85 15.83
CA LYS A 13 -11.29 32.46 15.64
C LYS A 13 -11.57 32.14 14.18
N LEU A 14 -12.16 33.08 13.44
CA LEU A 14 -12.41 32.95 12.01
C LEU A 14 -11.09 32.85 11.23
N GLY A 15 -10.14 33.75 11.52
CA GLY A 15 -8.80 33.75 10.93
C GLY A 15 -8.04 32.46 11.19
N ARG A 16 -8.03 31.98 12.45
CA ARG A 16 -7.42 30.70 12.82
C ARG A 16 -8.05 29.53 12.06
N SER A 17 -9.39 29.48 11.97
CA SER A 17 -10.07 28.42 11.23
C SER A 17 -9.76 28.44 9.74
N LYS A 18 -9.57 29.63 9.15
CA LYS A 18 -9.19 29.79 7.76
C LYS A 18 -7.75 29.34 7.53
N ALA A 19 -6.82 29.75 8.40
CA ALA A 19 -5.43 29.33 8.36
C ALA A 19 -5.29 27.81 8.51
N GLU A 20 -6.01 27.19 9.44
CA GLU A 20 -6.04 25.73 9.60
C GLU A 20 -6.56 25.01 8.36
N ARG A 21 -7.56 25.57 7.67
CA ARG A 21 -8.08 25.02 6.40
C ARG A 21 -7.07 25.14 5.28
N GLU A 22 -6.36 26.27 5.19
CA GLU A 22 -5.31 26.51 4.19
C GLU A 22 -4.13 25.58 4.41
N ALA A 23 -3.62 25.48 5.65
CA ALA A 23 -2.56 24.54 6.02
C ALA A 23 -2.93 23.09 5.70
N ARG A 24 -4.18 22.67 5.95
CA ARG A 24 -4.66 21.32 5.57
C ARG A 24 -4.70 21.11 4.05
N LYS A 25 -5.07 22.14 3.28
CA LYS A 25 -5.07 22.05 1.80
C LYS A 25 -3.64 21.97 1.27
N GLU A 26 -2.74 22.79 1.80
CA GLU A 26 -1.32 22.78 1.46
C GLU A 26 -0.69 21.43 1.78
N ALA A 27 -0.95 20.87 2.96
CA ALA A 27 -0.48 19.54 3.34
C ALA A 27 -0.95 18.45 2.36
N LEU A 28 -2.21 18.52 1.91
CA LEU A 28 -2.75 17.59 0.92
C LEU A 28 -2.12 17.78 -0.47
N LEU A 29 -1.88 19.03 -0.88
CA LEU A 29 -1.21 19.35 -2.14
C LEU A 29 0.24 18.89 -2.13
N ASN A 30 0.97 19.13 -1.04
CA ASN A 30 2.35 18.71 -0.87
C ASN A 30 2.45 17.19 -0.86
N ARG A 31 1.56 16.49 -0.14
CA ARG A 31 1.47 15.03 -0.19
C ARG A 31 1.25 14.51 -1.61
N TYR A 32 0.34 15.12 -2.37
CA TYR A 32 0.09 14.72 -3.76
C TYR A 32 1.31 14.96 -4.65
N LYS A 33 1.83 16.19 -4.67
CA LYS A 33 2.90 16.63 -5.56
C LYS A 33 4.26 16.00 -5.26
N LEU A 34 4.62 15.89 -3.97
CA LEU A 34 5.97 15.48 -3.55
C LEU A 34 6.07 13.97 -3.33
N ILE A 35 4.96 13.26 -3.08
CA ILE A 35 4.99 11.82 -2.82
C ILE A 35 4.29 11.07 -3.95
N TYR A 36 3.00 11.26 -4.11
CA TYR A 36 2.22 10.36 -4.98
C TYR A 36 2.45 10.56 -6.47
N VAL A 37 2.71 11.78 -6.92
CA VAL A 37 3.10 12.06 -8.32
C VAL A 37 4.42 11.37 -8.66
N PRO A 38 5.56 11.64 -7.97
CA PRO A 38 6.83 11.01 -8.33
C PRO A 38 6.82 9.50 -8.14
N LEU A 39 6.12 8.97 -7.14
CA LEU A 39 5.94 7.52 -6.99
C LEU A 39 5.18 6.92 -8.17
N THR A 40 4.14 7.59 -8.67
CA THR A 40 3.37 7.08 -9.82
C THR A 40 4.20 7.18 -11.10
N THR A 41 4.95 8.26 -11.30
CA THR A 41 5.87 8.41 -12.44
C THR A 41 6.92 7.29 -12.45
N LEU A 42 7.59 7.06 -11.31
CA LEU A 42 8.55 5.98 -11.15
C LEU A 42 7.95 4.61 -11.52
N LEU A 43 6.71 4.34 -11.05
CA LEU A 43 6.01 3.09 -11.33
C LEU A 43 5.51 2.96 -12.78
N LEU A 44 5.34 4.07 -13.50
CA LEU A 44 5.01 4.08 -14.93
C LEU A 44 6.26 3.85 -15.78
N ASP A 45 7.39 4.40 -15.36
CA ASP A 45 8.69 4.24 -16.02
C ASP A 45 9.22 2.81 -15.86
N SER A 46 8.95 2.16 -14.72
CA SER A 46 9.17 0.72 -14.55
C SER A 46 8.12 -0.06 -15.37
N HIS A 47 8.46 -0.43 -16.61
CA HIS A 47 7.57 -1.17 -17.51
C HIS A 47 7.04 -2.48 -16.89
N ILE A 48 5.71 -2.59 -16.78
CA ILE A 48 5.02 -3.84 -16.42
C ILE A 48 4.79 -4.60 -17.73
N THR A 49 5.59 -5.63 -17.99
CA THR A 49 5.65 -6.26 -19.31
C THR A 49 4.86 -7.57 -19.44
N ILE A 50 4.59 -8.35 -18.38
CA ILE A 50 3.91 -9.65 -18.52
C ILE A 50 2.94 -9.91 -17.35
N VAL A 51 1.74 -10.43 -17.68
CA VAL A 51 0.77 -10.94 -16.69
C VAL A 51 0.68 -12.46 -16.87
N SER A 52 1.48 -13.22 -16.10
CA SER A 52 1.34 -14.67 -15.99
C SER A 52 0.54 -15.03 -14.74
N ALA A 53 -0.65 -15.59 -14.93
CA ALA A 53 -1.51 -16.04 -13.85
C ALA A 53 -1.16 -17.47 -13.44
N VAL A 54 -0.82 -17.68 -12.18
CA VAL A 54 -0.92 -18.99 -11.53
C VAL A 54 -2.23 -18.96 -10.68
N LEU A 55 -2.97 -20.07 -10.51
CA LEU A 55 -4.26 -20.15 -9.77
C LEU A 55 -4.20 -20.73 -8.32
N HIS A 56 -4.71 -19.99 -7.32
CA HIS A 56 -4.70 -20.38 -5.91
C HIS A 56 -5.44 -21.71 -5.74
N PRO A 57 -5.10 -22.54 -4.74
CA PRO A 57 -5.71 -23.85 -4.59
C PRO A 57 -7.14 -23.67 -4.06
N ARG A 58 -8.11 -24.18 -4.81
CA ARG A 58 -9.55 -24.10 -4.51
C ARG A 58 -9.84 -24.76 -3.15
N ILE A 59 -10.87 -24.28 -2.42
CA ILE A 59 -11.27 -24.82 -1.10
C ILE A 59 -11.52 -26.34 -1.17
N SER A 60 -12.09 -26.84 -2.27
CA SER A 60 -12.28 -28.27 -2.52
C SER A 60 -10.96 -29.06 -2.55
N GLN A 61 -9.88 -28.47 -3.05
CA GLN A 61 -8.54 -29.08 -3.06
C GLN A 61 -7.90 -29.08 -1.66
N ARG A 62 -8.21 -28.07 -0.83
CA ARG A 62 -7.76 -28.00 0.58
C ARG A 62 -8.45 -29.07 1.43
N VAL A 63 -9.76 -29.24 1.26
CA VAL A 63 -10.54 -30.29 1.92
C VAL A 63 -10.05 -31.67 1.50
N LYS A 64 -9.81 -31.89 0.20
CA LYS A 64 -9.27 -33.17 -0.32
C LYS A 64 -7.89 -33.51 0.26
N ARG A 65 -7.03 -32.51 0.49
CA ARG A 65 -5.70 -32.69 1.11
C ARG A 65 -5.75 -32.95 2.61
N ALA A 66 -6.67 -32.32 3.33
CA ALA A 66 -6.81 -32.48 4.77
C ALA A 66 -7.53 -33.78 5.17
N TRP A 67 -8.43 -34.27 4.32
CA TRP A 67 -9.24 -35.48 4.54
C TRP A 67 -8.46 -36.73 5.02
N PRO A 68 -7.32 -37.13 4.40
CA PRO A 68 -6.55 -38.29 4.86
C PRO A 68 -5.96 -38.14 6.27
N TYR A 69 -5.70 -36.92 6.73
CA TYR A 69 -5.15 -36.65 8.06
C TYR A 69 -6.25 -36.62 9.13
N ILE A 70 -7.42 -36.07 8.79
CA ILE A 70 -8.61 -36.07 9.65
C ILE A 70 -9.11 -37.50 9.87
N LYS A 71 -9.13 -38.35 8.82
CA LYS A 71 -9.51 -39.76 8.92
C LYS A 71 -8.58 -40.59 9.82
N LYS A 72 -7.34 -40.16 10.01
CA LYS A 72 -6.34 -40.79 10.90
C LYS A 72 -6.34 -40.24 12.33
N LEU A 73 -7.41 -39.52 12.73
CA LEU A 73 -7.59 -38.89 14.06
C LEU A 73 -6.54 -37.81 14.43
N ASN A 74 -5.71 -37.39 13.49
CA ASN A 74 -4.77 -36.29 13.67
C ASN A 74 -5.44 -34.95 13.31
N LEU A 75 -6.42 -34.58 14.13
CA LEU A 75 -7.30 -33.42 13.91
C LEU A 75 -6.54 -32.09 13.88
N THR A 76 -5.48 -31.96 14.68
CA THR A 76 -4.62 -30.76 14.73
C THR A 76 -3.95 -30.48 13.39
N ILE A 77 -3.36 -31.51 12.77
CA ILE A 77 -2.68 -31.40 11.48
C ILE A 77 -3.68 -31.24 10.32
N GLY A 78 -4.84 -31.89 10.41
CA GLY A 78 -5.93 -31.74 9.44
C GLY A 78 -6.53 -30.33 9.42
N LEU A 79 -6.76 -29.73 10.60
CA LEU A 79 -7.21 -28.34 10.75
C LEU A 79 -6.14 -27.36 10.29
N GLN A 80 -4.87 -27.60 10.65
CA GLN A 80 -3.76 -26.79 10.18
C GLN A 80 -3.74 -26.77 8.64
N LYS A 81 -3.87 -27.92 7.96
CA LYS A 81 -3.87 -28.01 6.49
C LYS A 81 -5.14 -27.48 5.79
N LEU A 82 -6.28 -27.42 6.49
CA LEU A 82 -7.49 -26.72 6.02
C LEU A 82 -7.31 -25.20 6.05
N LEU A 83 -6.66 -24.69 7.10
CA LEU A 83 -6.40 -23.26 7.32
C LEU A 83 -5.11 -22.78 6.63
N ASP A 84 -4.25 -23.71 6.23
CA ASP A 84 -3.04 -23.47 5.48
C ASP A 84 -3.38 -22.94 4.07
N LYS A 85 -3.44 -21.62 3.95
CA LYS A 85 -3.57 -20.91 2.67
C LYS A 85 -2.36 -21.15 1.75
N HIS A 86 -1.26 -21.68 2.27
CA HIS A 86 0.04 -21.79 1.59
C HIS A 86 0.26 -23.12 0.85
N GLY A 87 -0.82 -23.84 0.52
CA GLY A 87 -0.71 -25.13 -0.15
C GLY A 87 -0.38 -25.09 -1.65
N ILE A 88 -0.60 -23.96 -2.33
CA ILE A 88 -0.16 -23.59 -3.69
C ILE A 88 -0.34 -22.08 -3.70
N LYS A 89 0.66 -21.30 -3.26
CA LYS A 89 0.58 -19.85 -3.48
C LYS A 89 0.41 -19.65 -4.97
N THR A 90 -0.49 -18.77 -5.34
CA THR A 90 -0.44 -18.23 -6.67
C THR A 90 -0.33 -16.75 -6.57
N GLY A 91 0.92 -16.33 -6.71
CA GLY A 91 1.15 -15.01 -7.21
C GLY A 91 0.57 -14.96 -8.61
N ALA A 92 -0.19 -13.91 -8.89
CA ALA A 92 0.14 -13.21 -10.11
C ALA A 92 1.55 -12.66 -9.87
N GLU A 93 2.55 -13.43 -10.27
CA GLU A 93 3.90 -12.90 -10.37
C GLU A 93 3.84 -11.90 -11.52
N VAL A 94 3.70 -10.64 -11.15
CA VAL A 94 3.89 -9.55 -12.09
C VAL A 94 5.39 -9.50 -12.30
N GLU A 95 5.87 -10.22 -13.31
CA GLU A 95 7.24 -10.07 -13.78
C GLU A 95 7.39 -8.64 -14.31
N PHE A 96 8.02 -7.80 -13.50
CA PHE A 96 8.54 -6.55 -14.02
C PHE A 96 9.73 -6.88 -14.93
N GLY A 97 9.90 -6.17 -16.04
CA GLY A 97 11.11 -6.30 -16.89
C GLY A 97 12.41 -5.89 -16.18
N ALA A 98 12.31 -5.39 -14.93
CA ALA A 98 13.38 -4.98 -14.03
C ALA A 98 12.91 -5.19 -12.57
N PRO A 99 13.79 -5.37 -11.58
CA PRO A 99 13.38 -5.50 -10.18
C PRO A 99 12.50 -4.33 -9.71
N PHE A 100 11.56 -4.60 -8.80
CA PHE A 100 10.67 -3.57 -8.26
C PHE A 100 11.51 -2.43 -7.63
N PRO A 101 11.27 -1.14 -7.97
CA PRO A 101 12.12 -0.01 -7.57
C PRO A 101 11.86 0.41 -6.12
N LEU A 102 11.91 -0.55 -5.19
CA LEU A 102 11.71 -0.31 -3.76
C LEU A 102 12.74 0.68 -3.19
N PRO A 103 14.04 0.65 -3.54
CA PRO A 103 15.01 1.63 -3.05
C PRO A 103 14.63 3.07 -3.43
N GLU A 104 14.16 3.28 -4.65
CA GLU A 104 13.74 4.58 -5.18
C GLU A 104 12.44 5.04 -4.50
N VAL A 105 11.48 4.14 -4.33
CA VAL A 105 10.26 4.41 -3.56
C VAL A 105 10.61 4.83 -2.12
N GLN A 106 11.52 4.10 -1.47
CA GLN A 106 11.98 4.43 -0.12
C GLN A 106 12.66 5.80 -0.06
N LYS A 107 13.46 6.15 -1.07
CA LYS A 107 14.14 7.43 -1.15
C LYS A 107 13.13 8.59 -1.22
N ILE A 108 12.17 8.51 -2.14
CA ILE A 108 11.12 9.54 -2.29
C ILE A 108 10.31 9.71 -0.99
N VAL A 109 9.93 8.60 -0.35
CA VAL A 109 9.16 8.65 0.89
C VAL A 109 9.98 9.19 2.06
N LYS A 110 11.28 8.87 2.15
CA LYS A 110 12.17 9.39 3.20
C LYS A 110 12.40 10.91 3.05
N GLU A 111 12.66 11.39 1.84
CA GLU A 111 12.88 12.82 1.55
C GLU A 111 11.66 13.68 1.91
N HIS A 112 10.46 13.12 1.80
CA HIS A 112 9.20 13.81 2.06
C HIS A 112 8.39 13.19 3.21
N GLY A 113 9.05 12.53 4.16
CA GLY A 113 8.41 11.73 5.22
C GLY A 113 7.39 12.50 6.06
N GLN A 114 7.60 13.81 6.25
CA GLN A 114 6.64 14.69 6.94
C GLN A 114 5.24 14.74 6.30
N TRP A 115 5.15 14.45 4.99
CA TRP A 115 3.89 14.44 4.25
C TRP A 115 3.36 13.03 4.02
N ALA A 116 4.13 11.98 4.33
CA ALA A 116 3.73 10.59 4.12
C ALA A 116 2.56 10.22 5.04
N ASP A 117 1.65 9.39 4.54
CA ASP A 117 0.63 8.78 5.39
C ASP A 117 1.17 7.52 6.06
N ASN A 118 0.74 7.27 7.29
CA ASN A 118 1.17 6.11 8.07
C ASN A 118 0.96 4.77 7.36
N LYS A 119 -0.09 4.67 6.52
CA LYS A 119 -0.34 3.45 5.77
C LYS A 119 0.73 3.20 4.71
N LEU A 120 1.18 4.24 4.02
CA LEU A 120 2.28 4.14 3.05
C LEU A 120 3.57 3.71 3.74
N THR A 121 3.91 4.28 4.91
CA THR A 121 5.13 3.92 5.64
C THR A 121 5.09 2.48 6.16
N ILE A 122 3.94 2.01 6.64
CA ILE A 122 3.75 0.61 7.07
C ILE A 122 3.92 -0.35 5.89
N LEU A 123 3.26 -0.08 4.75
CA LEU A 123 3.37 -0.92 3.56
C LEU A 123 4.80 -0.94 3.02
N LEU A 124 5.49 0.19 3.05
CA LEU A 124 6.89 0.29 2.65
C LEU A 124 7.82 -0.55 3.52
N GLN A 125 7.60 -0.56 4.84
CA GLN A 125 8.34 -1.41 5.78
C GLN A 125 8.05 -2.89 5.54
N GLN A 126 6.78 -3.25 5.28
CA GLN A 126 6.38 -4.62 4.97
C GLN A 126 7.02 -5.11 3.67
N ALA A 127 6.99 -4.30 2.61
CA ALA A 127 7.65 -4.62 1.35
C ALA A 127 9.18 -4.78 1.52
N GLY A 128 9.82 -3.86 2.27
CA GLY A 128 11.26 -3.95 2.54
C GLY A 128 11.65 -5.19 3.37
N ARG A 129 10.78 -5.61 4.28
CA ARG A 129 10.98 -6.85 5.06
C ARG A 129 10.76 -8.09 4.20
N SER A 130 9.75 -8.07 3.32
CA SER A 130 9.45 -9.18 2.42
C SER A 130 10.64 -9.48 1.51
N GLN A 131 11.23 -8.46 0.88
CA GLN A 131 12.46 -8.63 0.06
C GLN A 131 13.66 -9.21 0.84
N TYR A 132 13.82 -8.84 2.11
CA TYR A 132 14.91 -9.36 2.94
C TYR A 132 14.69 -10.83 3.32
N GLU A 133 13.44 -11.21 3.63
CA GLU A 133 13.07 -12.56 4.02
C GLU A 133 12.95 -13.51 2.81
N SER A 134 12.73 -12.98 1.60
CA SER A 134 12.52 -13.74 0.36
C SER A 134 13.80 -14.07 -0.41
N SER A 135 14.93 -14.33 0.26
CA SER A 135 16.25 -14.61 -0.35
C SER A 135 16.29 -15.78 -1.37
N GLU A 136 15.16 -16.42 -1.65
CA GLU A 136 14.96 -17.52 -2.61
C GLU A 136 13.93 -17.20 -3.73
N SER A 137 13.32 -16.00 -3.77
CA SER A 137 12.37 -15.61 -4.83
C SER A 137 13.07 -14.97 -6.02
N ASP A 138 12.65 -15.31 -7.24
CA ASP A 138 13.10 -14.65 -8.47
C ASP A 138 12.99 -13.12 -8.33
N GLU A 139 14.09 -12.40 -8.52
CA GLU A 139 14.20 -10.93 -8.37
C GLU A 139 13.22 -10.13 -9.25
N PHE A 140 12.57 -10.82 -10.19
CA PHE A 140 11.62 -10.27 -11.14
C PHE A 140 10.17 -10.39 -10.68
N SER A 141 9.88 -11.22 -9.67
CA SER A 141 8.53 -11.53 -9.21
C SER A 141 8.11 -10.65 -8.03
N LEU A 142 6.95 -9.97 -8.15
CA LEU A 142 6.41 -9.19 -7.04
C LEU A 142 5.92 -10.07 -5.88
N THR A 143 6.32 -9.67 -4.68
CA THR A 143 5.74 -10.15 -3.43
C THR A 143 4.33 -9.58 -3.22
N ASP A 144 3.52 -10.27 -2.40
CA ASP A 144 2.18 -9.81 -2.03
C ASP A 144 2.24 -8.42 -1.35
N GLU A 145 3.31 -8.15 -0.61
CA GLU A 145 3.54 -6.86 0.06
C GLU A 145 3.86 -5.73 -0.92
N GLU A 146 4.66 -5.99 -1.96
CA GLU A 146 4.96 -5.01 -3.01
C GLU A 146 3.73 -4.71 -3.87
N LEU A 147 2.93 -5.73 -4.18
CA LEU A 147 1.66 -5.55 -4.86
C LEU A 147 0.70 -4.68 -4.02
N ALA A 148 0.61 -4.95 -2.71
CA ALA A 148 -0.19 -4.14 -1.80
C ALA A 148 0.28 -2.68 -1.70
N LEU A 149 1.60 -2.46 -1.75
CA LEU A 149 2.21 -1.12 -1.80
C LEU A 149 1.85 -0.40 -3.11
N LEU A 150 2.00 -1.07 -4.25
CA LEU A 150 1.67 -0.55 -5.57
C LEU A 150 0.18 -0.16 -5.67
N ASP A 151 -0.71 -1.05 -5.23
CA ASP A 151 -2.15 -0.81 -5.22
C ASP A 151 -2.51 0.40 -4.34
N HIS A 152 -1.88 0.53 -3.17
CA HIS A 152 -2.08 1.68 -2.30
C HIS A 152 -1.63 2.99 -2.97
N ILE A 153 -0.44 3.00 -3.60
CA ILE A 153 0.08 4.17 -4.31
C ILE A 153 -0.87 4.60 -5.43
N ARG A 154 -1.27 3.68 -6.32
CA ARG A 154 -2.21 3.96 -7.42
C ARG A 154 -3.55 4.47 -6.90
N LYS A 155 -4.13 3.78 -5.92
CA LYS A 155 -5.43 4.17 -5.33
C LYS A 155 -5.36 5.57 -4.73
N LYS A 156 -4.28 5.88 -4.01
CA LYS A 156 -4.10 7.19 -3.37
C LYS A 156 -3.82 8.30 -4.38
N TYR A 157 -3.02 8.04 -5.40
CA TYR A 157 -2.82 8.96 -6.51
C TYR A 157 -4.15 9.32 -7.15
N HIS A 158 -4.97 8.34 -7.54
CA HIS A 158 -6.28 8.61 -8.15
C HIS A 158 -7.24 9.33 -7.19
N GLN A 159 -7.25 8.96 -5.90
CA GLN A 159 -8.06 9.62 -4.89
C GLN A 159 -7.70 11.10 -4.75
N LEU A 160 -6.40 11.42 -4.65
CA LEU A 160 -5.91 12.78 -4.52
C LEU A 160 -6.08 13.58 -5.82
N ASN A 161 -5.77 12.98 -6.97
CA ASN A 161 -5.93 13.61 -8.26
C ASN A 161 -7.40 14.01 -8.50
N ARG A 162 -8.36 13.10 -8.26
CA ARG A 162 -9.80 13.43 -8.33
C ARG A 162 -10.19 14.56 -7.38
N LYS A 163 -9.70 14.54 -6.14
CA LYS A 163 -10.03 15.55 -5.13
C LYS A 163 -9.45 16.93 -5.44
N LEU A 164 -8.33 16.99 -6.15
CA LEU A 164 -7.60 18.21 -6.48
C LEU A 164 -7.99 18.77 -7.86
N MET A 165 -8.38 17.92 -8.82
CA MET A 165 -8.81 18.33 -10.18
C MET A 165 -10.31 18.63 -10.29
N LEU A 166 -11.16 18.13 -9.38
CA LEU A 166 -12.60 18.46 -9.33
C LEU A 166 -12.88 19.75 -8.55
N LYS A 167 -11.92 20.68 -8.54
CA LYS A 167 -12.02 22.02 -7.94
C LYS A 167 -11.56 23.05 -8.95
#